data_AF-A0A9W6J9J2-F1
#
_entry.id   AF-A0A9W6J9J2-F1
#
_cell.length_a   1.000
_cell.length_b   1.000
_cell.length_c   1.000
_cell.angle_alpha   90.00
_cell.angle_beta   90.00
_cell.angle_gamma   90.00
#
_symmetry.space_group_name_H-M   'P 1'
#
loop_
_entity.id
_entity.type
_entity.pdbx_description
1 polymer ?
#
loop_
_entity_poly.entity_id
_entity_poly.type
_entity_poly.pdbx_seq_one_letter_code
_entity_poly.pdbx_strand_id
1 'polypeptide(L)'
;MTGPDRVGDAGLIMAAYQRWGEGCVDRPRWDFAFALWDRQAGRLLLARDFIGSRPLFFAHGPGFFAFASMPKGLFAVPDVSNALDEAEIDAYLALLPAHGTRTLYRDLSRVPPGHIPTVHGGQRHLHRYWRPEEMPALPVGRICRSRRAWPPSWRAKS
;
A
#
# COMPACT_ATOMS: atom_id res chain seq x y z
N MET A 1 3.84 -29.39 6.04
CA MET A 1 3.90 -28.59 7.29
C MET A 1 2.59 -27.80 7.43
N THR A 2 1.55 -28.43 7.97
CA THR A 2 0.23 -27.81 8.23
C THR A 2 -0.25 -28.31 9.59
N GLY A 3 -0.05 -27.50 10.63
CA GLY A 3 -0.66 -27.71 11.95
C GLY A 3 -1.94 -26.87 12.07
N PRO A 4 -2.90 -27.28 12.92
CA PRO A 4 -4.24 -26.69 13.04
C PRO A 4 -4.29 -25.24 13.58
N ASP A 5 -3.16 -24.62 13.93
CA ASP A 5 -3.10 -23.35 14.66
C ASP A 5 -2.55 -22.16 13.85
N ARG A 6 -2.39 -22.27 12.52
CA ARG A 6 -1.89 -21.13 11.72
C ARG A 6 -3.00 -20.15 11.37
N VAL A 7 -3.09 -19.06 12.13
CA VAL A 7 -3.84 -17.87 11.75
C VAL A 7 -3.22 -17.29 10.46
N GLY A 8 -4.00 -17.19 9.38
CA GLY A 8 -3.57 -16.56 8.14
C GLY A 8 -3.54 -15.03 8.24
N ASP A 9 -2.92 -14.36 7.26
CA ASP A 9 -2.73 -12.90 7.28
C ASP A 9 -4.04 -12.12 7.46
N ALA A 10 -5.13 -12.56 6.81
CA ALA A 10 -6.45 -11.98 6.99
C ALA A 10 -6.97 -12.11 8.44
N GLY A 11 -6.70 -13.23 9.10
CA GLY A 11 -7.04 -13.44 10.50
C GLY A 11 -6.22 -12.55 11.44
N LEU A 12 -4.92 -12.35 11.13
CA LEU A 12 -4.06 -11.43 11.88
C LEU A 12 -4.54 -9.99 11.73
N ILE A 13 -4.88 -9.56 10.51
CA ILE A 13 -5.41 -8.21 10.24
C ILE A 13 -6.74 -8.02 10.96
N MET A 14 -7.64 -9.00 10.92
CA MET A 14 -8.93 -8.95 11.61
C MET A 14 -8.75 -8.82 13.12
N ALA A 15 -7.90 -9.66 13.73
CA ALA A 15 -7.60 -9.59 15.16
C ALA A 15 -6.97 -8.25 15.56
N ALA A 16 -6.08 -7.72 14.72
CA ALA A 16 -5.46 -6.41 14.95
C ALA A 16 -6.49 -5.28 14.88
N TYR A 17 -7.37 -5.29 13.88
CA TYR A 17 -8.44 -4.31 13.74
C TYR A 17 -9.44 -4.38 14.91
N GLN A 18 -9.83 -5.57 15.36
CA GLN A 18 -10.70 -5.72 16.53
C GLN A 18 -10.07 -5.15 17.81
N ARG A 19 -8.74 -5.27 17.95
CA ARG A 19 -8.02 -4.80 19.13
C ARG A 19 -7.71 -3.30 19.11
N TRP A 20 -7.46 -2.74 17.94
CA TRP A 20 -6.89 -1.39 17.80
C TRP A 20 -7.62 -0.47 16.83
N GLY A 21 -8.71 -0.92 16.22
CA GLY A 21 -9.42 -0.18 15.17
C GLY A 21 -8.51 0.16 14.01
N GLU A 22 -8.62 1.38 13.49
CA GLU A 22 -7.81 1.87 12.37
C GLU A 22 -6.31 1.97 12.72
N GLY A 23 -5.96 2.19 13.99
CA GLY A 23 -4.58 2.20 14.48
C GLY A 23 -3.90 0.82 14.44
N CYS A 24 -4.56 -0.19 13.86
CA CYS A 24 -3.93 -1.47 13.55
C CYS A 24 -2.86 -1.35 12.46
N VAL A 25 -2.92 -0.34 11.58
CA VAL A 25 -1.96 -0.18 10.46
C VAL A 25 -0.59 0.37 10.90
N ASP A 26 -0.49 0.96 12.09
CA ASP A 26 0.74 1.58 12.60
C ASP A 26 1.72 0.57 13.20
N ARG A 27 1.27 -0.66 13.43
CA ARG A 27 2.05 -1.70 14.14
C ARG A 27 2.78 -2.68 13.23
N PRO A 28 2.19 -3.17 12.12
CA PRO A 28 2.87 -4.05 11.19
C PRO A 28 4.10 -3.38 10.61
N ARG A 29 5.24 -4.05 10.68
CA ARG A 29 6.49 -3.63 10.02
C ARG A 29 6.77 -4.39 8.72
N TRP A 30 5.77 -5.11 8.22
CA TRP A 30 5.82 -5.87 6.98
C TRP A 30 4.94 -5.21 5.92
N ASP A 31 5.10 -5.68 4.69
CA ASP A 31 4.32 -5.25 3.56
C ASP A 31 2.90 -5.80 3.60
N PHE A 32 1.91 -4.94 3.30
CA PHE A 32 0.52 -5.33 3.25
C PHE A 32 -0.28 -4.42 2.33
N ALA A 33 -1.30 -5.00 1.72
CA ALA A 33 -2.42 -4.29 1.12
C ALA A 33 -3.68 -5.08 1.43
N PHE A 34 -4.65 -4.47 2.11
CA PHE A 34 -5.89 -5.15 2.47
C PHE A 34 -7.10 -4.24 2.35
N ALA A 35 -8.27 -4.89 2.32
CA ALA A 35 -9.56 -4.25 2.46
C ALA A 35 -10.34 -4.94 3.58
N LEU A 36 -11.01 -4.15 4.41
CA LEU A 36 -11.81 -4.60 5.54
C LEU A 36 -13.17 -3.91 5.49
N TRP A 37 -14.24 -4.71 5.50
CA TRP A 37 -15.60 -4.21 5.65
C TRP A 37 -16.04 -4.34 7.10
N ASP A 38 -16.25 -3.21 7.75
CA ASP A 38 -16.83 -3.14 9.08
C ASP A 38 -18.34 -2.99 8.93
N ARG A 39 -19.05 -4.11 9.14
CA ARG A 39 -20.51 -4.16 9.03
C ARG A 39 -21.22 -3.35 10.10
N GLN A 40 -20.63 -3.23 11.30
CA GLN A 40 -21.27 -2.53 12.42
C GLN A 40 -21.21 -1.01 12.20
N ALA A 41 -20.08 -0.51 11.72
CA ALA A 41 -19.91 0.90 11.37
C ALA A 41 -20.35 1.24 9.93
N GLY A 42 -20.70 0.24 9.11
CA GLY A 42 -21.08 0.44 7.71
C GLY A 42 -19.98 1.13 6.91
N ARG A 43 -18.73 0.72 7.11
CA ARG A 43 -17.56 1.37 6.50
C ARG A 43 -16.62 0.37 5.84
N LEU A 44 -16.11 0.74 4.67
CA LEU A 44 -15.04 0.03 3.98
C LEU A 44 -13.73 0.74 4.28
N LEU A 45 -12.71 -0.02 4.66
CA LEU A 45 -11.36 0.47 4.90
C LEU A 45 -10.39 -0.26 3.98
N LEU A 46 -9.64 0.48 3.18
CA LEU A 46 -8.49 -0.02 2.45
C LEU A 46 -7.25 0.47 3.18
N ALA A 47 -6.20 -0.34 3.24
CA ALA A 47 -4.93 0.09 3.80
C ALA A 47 -3.78 -0.45 2.96
N ARG A 48 -2.78 0.40 2.73
CA ARG A 48 -1.56 0.07 2.02
C ARG A 48 -0.36 0.45 2.87
N ASP A 49 0.61 -0.46 2.96
CA ASP A 49 1.82 -0.28 3.75
C ASP A 49 2.60 1.00 3.39
N PHE A 50 3.48 1.42 4.30
CA PHE A 50 4.19 2.69 4.20
C PHE A 50 5.19 2.77 3.03
N ILE A 51 5.72 1.62 2.57
CA ILE A 51 6.56 1.54 1.38
C ILE A 51 5.68 1.47 0.13
N GLY A 52 4.51 0.84 0.25
CA GLY A 52 3.59 0.55 -0.83
C GLY A 52 4.12 -0.54 -1.74
N SER A 53 4.78 -1.56 -1.20
CA SER A 53 5.33 -2.64 -2.03
C SER A 53 4.23 -3.48 -2.68
N ARG A 54 3.05 -3.58 -2.04
CA ARG A 54 1.88 -4.26 -2.59
C ARG A 54 0.96 -3.27 -3.29
N PRO A 55 0.61 -3.47 -4.57
CA PRO A 55 -0.30 -2.58 -5.27
C PRO A 55 -1.72 -2.73 -4.73
N LEU A 56 -2.43 -1.61 -4.64
CA LEU A 56 -3.85 -1.56 -4.33
C LEU A 56 -4.48 -0.42 -5.12
N PHE A 57 -5.46 -0.77 -5.95
CA PHE A 57 -6.19 0.13 -6.82
C PHE A 57 -7.65 0.15 -6.42
N PHE A 58 -8.31 1.26 -6.70
CA PHE A 58 -9.74 1.41 -6.51
C PHE A 58 -10.35 2.26 -7.63
N ALA A 59 -11.62 2.00 -7.89
CA ALA A 59 -12.49 2.81 -8.73
C ALA A 59 -13.71 3.22 -7.90
N HIS A 60 -14.21 4.43 -8.13
CA HIS A 60 -15.36 4.97 -7.43
C HIS A 60 -16.23 5.74 -8.42
N GLY A 61 -17.51 5.40 -8.46
CA GLY A 61 -18.49 6.05 -9.33
C GLY A 61 -19.86 6.08 -8.67
N PRO A 62 -20.91 6.47 -9.41
CA PRO A 62 -22.26 6.57 -8.88
C PRO A 62 -22.75 5.23 -8.31
N GLY A 63 -22.85 5.13 -6.99
CA GLY A 63 -23.40 3.95 -6.32
C GLY A 63 -22.44 2.76 -6.15
N PHE A 64 -21.16 2.89 -6.50
CA PHE A 64 -20.20 1.81 -6.30
C PHE A 64 -18.83 2.28 -5.84
N PHE A 65 -18.17 1.40 -5.09
CA PHE A 65 -16.75 1.47 -4.80
C PHE A 65 -16.15 0.08 -5.01
N ALA A 66 -15.17 -0.02 -5.90
CA ALA A 66 -14.51 -1.27 -6.25
C ALA A 66 -13.01 -1.17 -5.99
N PHE A 67 -12.38 -2.28 -5.60
CA PHE A 67 -10.94 -2.33 -5.36
C PHE A 67 -10.34 -3.64 -5.87
N ALA A 68 -9.06 -3.59 -6.24
CA ALA A 68 -8.30 -4.76 -6.67
C ALA A 68 -6.80 -4.54 -6.47
N SER A 69 -6.04 -5.62 -6.38
CA SER A 69 -4.57 -5.56 -6.39
C SER A 69 -4.00 -5.29 -7.80
N MET A 70 -4.84 -5.38 -8.85
CA MET A 70 -4.44 -5.14 -10.24
C MET A 70 -5.54 -4.38 -11.00
N PRO A 71 -5.17 -3.45 -11.92
CA PRO A 71 -6.12 -2.69 -12.73
C PRO A 71 -7.12 -3.57 -13.50
N LYS A 72 -6.63 -4.68 -14.06
CA LYS A 72 -7.44 -5.61 -14.85
C LYS A 72 -8.67 -6.15 -14.10
N GLY A 73 -8.59 -6.28 -12.77
CA GLY A 73 -9.73 -6.72 -11.96
C GLY A 73 -10.85 -5.68 -11.90
N LEU A 74 -10.52 -4.39 -12.04
CA LEU A 74 -11.50 -3.30 -11.98
C LEU A 74 -12.22 -3.09 -13.32
N PHE A 75 -11.63 -3.50 -14.44
CA PHE A 75 -12.29 -3.44 -15.75
C PHE A 75 -13.49 -4.39 -15.89
N ALA A 76 -13.72 -5.27 -14.92
CA ALA A 76 -14.93 -6.08 -14.85
C ALA A 76 -16.14 -5.30 -14.31
N VAL A 77 -15.93 -4.09 -13.75
CA VAL A 77 -17.00 -3.22 -13.29
C VAL A 77 -17.59 -2.47 -14.49
N PRO A 78 -18.91 -2.52 -14.75
CA PRO A 78 -19.51 -1.96 -15.97
C PRO A 78 -19.17 -0.50 -16.26
N ASP A 79 -19.04 0.33 -15.22
CA ASP A 79 -18.80 1.77 -15.34
C ASP A 79 -17.31 2.15 -15.25
N VAL A 80 -16.39 1.17 -15.32
CA VAL A 80 -14.95 1.40 -15.26
C VAL A 80 -14.32 1.08 -16.60
N SER A 81 -13.87 2.11 -17.31
CA SER A 81 -13.16 1.93 -18.58
C SER A 81 -11.69 1.61 -18.36
N ASN A 82 -11.07 1.01 -19.38
CA ASN A 82 -9.62 0.88 -19.50
C ASN A 82 -9.00 2.05 -20.27
N ALA A 83 -9.70 3.19 -20.38
CA ALA A 83 -9.21 4.35 -21.10
C ALA A 83 -7.95 4.92 -20.43
N LEU A 84 -6.93 5.18 -21.24
CA LEU A 84 -5.65 5.68 -20.76
C LEU A 84 -5.70 7.19 -20.51
N ASP A 85 -5.03 7.63 -19.45
CA ASP A 85 -4.83 9.03 -19.13
C ASP A 85 -3.57 9.53 -19.85
N GLU A 86 -3.77 10.33 -20.91
CA GLU A 86 -2.68 10.81 -21.78
C GLU A 86 -1.64 11.63 -21.00
N ALA A 87 -2.08 12.43 -20.03
CA ALA A 87 -1.16 13.21 -19.20
C ALA A 87 -0.30 12.32 -18.30
N GLU A 88 -0.86 11.21 -17.80
CA GLU A 88 -0.08 10.24 -17.01
C GLU A 88 0.83 9.38 -17.89
N ILE A 89 0.44 9.12 -19.15
CA ILE A 89 1.34 8.51 -20.13
C ILE A 89 2.52 9.44 -20.41
N ASP A 90 2.27 10.72 -20.70
CA ASP A 90 3.33 11.70 -20.97
C ASP A 90 4.29 11.81 -19.78
N ALA A 91 3.75 11.90 -18.56
CA ALA A 91 4.56 11.94 -17.35
C ALA A 91 5.39 10.65 -17.18
N TYR A 92 4.80 9.48 -17.44
CA TYR A 92 5.49 8.19 -17.37
C TYR A 92 6.62 8.10 -18.41
N LEU A 93 6.37 8.50 -19.65
CA LEU A 93 7.37 8.51 -20.72
C LEU A 93 8.49 9.53 -20.48
N ALA A 94 8.16 10.65 -19.83
CA ALA A 94 9.13 11.64 -19.38
C ALA A 94 9.87 11.22 -18.08
N LEU A 95 9.64 10.01 -17.57
CA LEU A 95 10.23 9.48 -16.33
C LEU A 95 9.96 10.37 -15.10
N LEU A 96 8.84 11.07 -15.09
CA LEU A 96 8.41 11.87 -13.95
C LEU A 96 7.89 10.95 -12.83
N PRO A 97 8.11 11.31 -11.55
CA PRO A 97 7.57 10.55 -10.43
C PRO A 97 6.04 10.48 -10.50
N ALA A 98 5.46 9.32 -10.18
CA ALA A 98 4.01 9.21 -10.07
C ALA A 98 3.50 10.04 -8.88
N HIS A 99 2.46 10.83 -9.09
CA HIS A 99 1.94 11.75 -8.08
C HIS A 99 0.59 11.31 -7.51
N GLY A 100 0.47 11.39 -6.19
CA GLY A 100 -0.79 11.18 -5.48
C GLY A 100 -1.45 9.83 -5.78
N THR A 101 -2.72 9.88 -6.18
CA THR A 101 -3.55 8.70 -6.44
C THR A 101 -3.68 8.36 -7.92
N ARG A 102 -3.11 9.14 -8.85
CA ARG A 102 -3.32 8.95 -10.29
C ARG A 102 -2.64 7.67 -10.81
N THR A 103 -3.18 7.17 -11.91
CA THR A 103 -2.68 5.98 -12.61
C THR A 103 -2.72 6.22 -14.12
N LEU A 104 -2.13 5.31 -14.90
CA LEU A 104 -2.22 5.35 -16.36
C LEU A 104 -3.65 5.23 -16.89
N TYR A 105 -4.63 4.86 -16.06
CA TYR A 105 -6.03 4.71 -16.45
C TYR A 105 -6.88 5.81 -15.79
N ARG A 106 -7.74 6.45 -16.58
CA ARG A 106 -8.55 7.61 -16.15
C ARG A 106 -9.46 7.29 -14.97
N ASP A 107 -10.09 6.11 -15.00
CA ASP A 107 -11.12 5.73 -14.02
C ASP A 107 -10.54 5.04 -12.78
N LEU A 108 -9.22 4.84 -12.73
CA LEU A 108 -8.56 4.12 -11.65
C LEU A 108 -7.70 5.05 -10.82
N SER A 109 -7.82 4.89 -9.51
CA SER A 109 -6.93 5.48 -8.53
C SER A 109 -6.11 4.39 -7.84
N ARG A 110 -4.87 4.72 -7.47
CA ARG A 110 -4.02 3.88 -6.64
C ARG A 110 -4.04 4.39 -5.20
N VAL A 111 -4.13 3.49 -4.24
CA VAL A 111 -3.95 3.83 -2.83
C VAL A 111 -2.50 4.27 -2.63
N PRO A 112 -2.21 5.50 -2.19
CA PRO A 112 -0.83 5.92 -1.98
C PRO A 112 -0.19 5.13 -0.82
N PRO A 113 1.14 4.96 -0.79
CA PRO A 113 1.83 4.32 0.32
C PRO A 113 1.53 5.02 1.65
N GLY A 114 1.30 4.27 2.73
CA GLY A 114 1.03 4.84 4.05
C GLY A 114 -0.32 5.55 4.16
N HIS A 115 -1.30 5.15 3.36
CA HIS A 115 -2.65 5.73 3.37
C HIS A 115 -3.75 4.68 3.59
N ILE A 116 -4.87 5.17 4.12
CA ILE A 116 -6.09 4.46 4.42
C ILE A 116 -7.27 5.17 3.72
N PRO A 117 -7.67 4.76 2.51
CA PRO A 117 -8.96 5.16 1.96
C PRO A 117 -10.09 4.51 2.76
N THR A 118 -11.02 5.32 3.25
CA THR A 118 -12.25 4.84 3.88
C THR A 118 -13.47 5.29 3.09
N VAL A 119 -14.50 4.45 3.07
CA VAL A 119 -15.77 4.74 2.42
C VAL A 119 -16.89 4.53 3.43
N HIS A 120 -17.69 5.56 3.62
CA HIS A 120 -18.84 5.53 4.52
C HIS A 120 -19.96 6.41 3.95
N GLY A 121 -21.18 5.88 3.85
CA GLY A 121 -22.32 6.63 3.30
C GLY A 121 -22.11 7.15 1.87
N GLY A 122 -21.32 6.44 1.05
CA GLY A 122 -20.95 6.88 -0.31
C GLY A 122 -19.88 7.98 -0.35
N GLN A 123 -19.43 8.47 0.80
CA GLN A 123 -18.34 9.44 0.89
C GLN A 123 -17.01 8.73 1.09
N ARG A 124 -15.99 9.21 0.37
CA ARG A 124 -14.63 8.70 0.46
C ARG A 124 -13.76 9.67 1.24
N HIS A 125 -13.05 9.17 2.24
CA HIS A 125 -12.00 9.90 2.94
C HIS A 125 -10.66 9.22 2.70
N LEU A 126 -9.60 10.02 2.63
CA LEU A 126 -8.24 9.52 2.48
C LEU A 126 -7.43 9.99 3.68
N HIS A 127 -7.06 9.06 4.55
CA HIS A 127 -6.23 9.34 5.71
C HIS A 127 -4.79 8.88 5.45
N ARG A 128 -3.80 9.73 5.78
CA ARG A 128 -2.39 9.36 5.73
C ARG A 128 -1.93 8.99 7.14
N TYR A 129 -1.65 7.72 7.36
CA TYR A 129 -1.27 7.21 8.69
C TYR A 129 0.24 7.22 8.94
N TRP A 130 1.04 7.32 7.86
CA TRP A 130 2.50 7.31 7.98
C TRP A 130 3.16 8.35 7.10
N ARG A 131 4.27 8.92 7.59
CA ARG A 131 5.14 9.81 6.83
C ARG A 131 6.62 9.42 6.97
N PRO A 132 7.45 9.63 5.93
CA PRO A 132 8.88 9.30 5.98
C PRO A 132 9.64 9.93 7.15
N GLU A 133 9.21 11.12 7.60
CA GLU A 133 9.81 11.84 8.72
C GLU A 133 9.65 11.09 10.06
N GLU A 134 8.72 10.13 10.13
CA GLU A 134 8.50 9.28 11.30
C GLU A 134 9.46 8.08 11.34
N MET A 135 10.27 7.87 10.29
CA MET A 135 11.33 6.86 10.34
C MET A 135 12.39 7.27 11.35
N PRO A 136 12.71 6.39 12.33
CA PRO A 136 13.81 6.67 13.24
C PRO A 136 15.10 6.80 12.44
N ALA A 137 15.94 7.78 12.80
CA ALA A 137 17.25 7.93 12.21
C ALA A 137 18.01 6.61 12.32
N LEU A 138 18.38 6.03 11.18
CA LEU A 138 19.28 4.89 11.17
C LEU A 138 20.60 5.36 11.78
N PRO A 139 21.18 4.63 12.75
CA PRO A 139 22.47 5.00 13.31
C PRO A 139 23.57 4.78 12.25
N VAL A 140 23.79 5.78 11.40
CA VAL A 140 24.81 5.74 10.33
C VAL A 140 26.24 5.73 10.92
N GLY A 141 26.40 5.92 12.23
CA GLY A 141 27.70 6.03 12.91
C GLY A 141 28.37 4.74 13.40
N ARG A 142 27.77 3.54 13.25
CA ARG A 142 28.33 2.28 13.78
C ARG A 142 28.43 1.10 12.80
N ILE A 143 28.13 1.29 11.52
CA ILE A 143 28.13 0.17 10.56
C ILE A 143 29.53 -0.15 9.97
N CYS A 144 30.56 0.67 10.22
CA CYS A 144 31.93 0.33 9.80
C CYS A 144 32.99 0.71 10.84
N ARG A 145 33.07 -0.04 11.95
CA ARG A 145 34.26 -0.08 12.82
C ARG A 145 34.74 -1.50 13.16
N SER A 146 34.16 -2.55 12.58
CA SER A 146 34.88 -3.82 12.59
C SER A 146 35.99 -3.74 11.54
N ARG A 147 37.23 -3.58 12.00
CA ARG A 147 38.43 -4.05 11.28
C ARG A 147 38.40 -5.58 11.13
N ARG A 148 37.26 -6.18 10.80
CA ARG A 148 37.23 -7.56 10.33
C ARG A 148 37.81 -7.49 8.92
N ALA A 149 39.06 -7.94 8.82
CA ALA A 149 39.82 -7.99 7.60
C ALA A 149 38.92 -8.55 6.48
N TRP A 150 38.76 -7.77 5.42
CA TRP A 150 38.16 -8.26 4.18
C TRP A 150 38.95 -9.51 3.73
N PRO A 151 38.29 -10.53 3.16
CA PRO A 151 38.98 -11.67 2.59
C PRO A 151 40.06 -11.19 1.61
N PRO A 152 41.25 -11.82 1.57
CA PRO A 152 42.34 -11.38 0.68
C PRO A 152 41.93 -11.27 -0.80
N SER A 153 40.95 -12.06 -1.24
CA SER A 153 40.41 -12.06 -2.61
C SER A 153 39.60 -10.81 -2.97
N TRP A 154 39.22 -9.97 -2.00
CA TRP A 154 38.43 -8.76 -2.20
C TRP A 154 39.28 -7.48 -2.06
N ARG A 155 40.60 -7.60 -1.92
CA ARG A 155 41.50 -6.45 -2.06
C ARG A 155 41.73 -6.21 -3.55
N ALA A 156 41.39 -5.02 -4.02
CA ALA A 156 41.66 -4.60 -5.40
C ALA A 156 43.16 -4.80 -5.70
N LYS A 157 43.46 -5.46 -6.83
CA LYS A 157 44.82 -5.59 -7.34
C LYS A 157 45.30 -4.19 -7.76
N SER A 158 46.43 -3.78 -7.23
CA SER A 158 47.16 -2.57 -7.63
C SER A 158 47.95 -2.83 -8.90
#